data_AF-A0A0D2ES30-F1
#
_entry.id   AF-A0A0D2ES30-F1
#
_cell.length_a   1.000
_cell.length_b   1.000
_cell.length_c   1.000
_cell.angle_alpha   90.00
_cell.angle_beta   90.00
_cell.angle_gamma   90.00
#
_symmetry.space_group_name_H-M   'P 1'
#
loop_
_entity.id
_entity.type
_entity.pdbx_description
1 polymer ?
#
loop_
_entity_poly.entity_id
_entity_poly.type
_entity_poly.pdbx_seq_one_letter_code
_entity_poly.pdbx_strand_id
1 'polypeptide(L)'
;MEDSLYDATTHVLCIPKLPAALSALVSRPPAGRREDPDKQRAQLSSHADAFARSLGKERPRYEKEEEREKLGGLRQCTWTSLDNVVGREEDDQRPELWPGKRKRRKISRNGDDSDDEDGRQQLRGLAVSLIYEKDTFQFMIYTQSPRCSLSKRRRIAASKHQPTAESEEESAILLSKSSPTALKSFTKYLQDTFSVTTIYPFEPSSSQMQVTLERYLATIHKSLSSARPQSLHDSFSSILGKIEFTVSFSHPVATGLRSIHVAIPATAFLTWYNSVETSEGGNQRGQRTFSESLAGWIKAKSGLCLPVLHEKDGMIAQLAQQHKPGNGDKATGGGDNRDDPSNSSETSKAQDSPASMTMKISRISTEAYTISAASGLKFKSRALHAVEGPSDDTGTAADDRDNCVRRANRGLLLAIIEYTRRSHDKQQSHATDGMTLGDVT
;
A
#
# COMPACT_ATOMS: atom_id res chain seq x y z
N MET A 1 -10.74 -8.15 -5.12
CA MET A 1 -10.76 -6.96 -4.23
C MET A 1 -12.20 -6.76 -3.82
N GLU A 2 -12.47 -6.68 -2.51
CA GLU A 2 -13.83 -6.53 -1.97
C GLU A 2 -14.46 -5.19 -2.37
N ASP A 3 -15.75 -5.22 -2.71
CA ASP A 3 -16.53 -4.02 -3.01
C ASP A 3 -16.69 -3.14 -1.79
N SER A 4 -16.58 -3.74 -0.60
CA SER A 4 -16.60 -3.03 0.66
C SER A 4 -15.41 -2.08 0.85
N LEU A 5 -14.35 -2.12 0.02
CA LEU A 5 -13.24 -1.17 0.06
C LEU A 5 -13.57 0.19 -0.57
N TYR A 6 -14.57 0.25 -1.42
CA TYR A 6 -14.91 1.46 -2.16
C TYR A 6 -15.70 2.46 -1.28
N ASP A 7 -15.66 3.72 -1.70
CA ASP A 7 -16.41 4.89 -1.22
C ASP A 7 -16.24 5.31 0.24
N ALA A 8 -15.49 4.57 1.05
CA ALA A 8 -15.08 5.00 2.38
C ALA A 8 -13.56 5.19 2.48
N THR A 9 -13.16 6.25 3.16
CA THR A 9 -11.77 6.46 3.55
C THR A 9 -11.36 5.37 4.53
N THR A 10 -10.24 4.72 4.26
CA THR A 10 -9.75 3.56 5.00
C THR A 10 -8.40 3.90 5.61
N HIS A 11 -8.27 3.74 6.93
CA HIS A 11 -6.98 3.89 7.59
C HIS A 11 -6.07 2.73 7.17
N VAL A 12 -4.84 3.04 6.79
CA VAL A 12 -3.85 2.04 6.39
C VAL A 12 -2.79 1.96 7.47
N LEU A 13 -2.61 0.77 8.02
CA LEU A 13 -1.53 0.43 8.93
C LEU A 13 -0.58 -0.56 8.24
N CYS A 14 0.69 -0.52 8.61
CA CYS A 14 1.75 -1.34 8.07
C CYS A 14 2.14 -2.43 9.08
N ILE A 15 2.28 -3.67 8.61
CA ILE A 15 2.77 -4.82 9.38
C ILE A 15 4.06 -5.29 8.70
N PRO A 16 5.23 -4.90 9.20
CA PRO A 16 6.51 -5.21 8.55
C PRO A 16 6.80 -6.69 8.37
N LYS A 17 6.52 -7.46 9.42
CA LYS A 17 6.78 -8.89 9.47
C LYS A 17 5.51 -9.59 9.92
N LEU A 18 4.92 -10.35 9.01
CA LEU A 18 3.73 -11.13 9.23
C LEU A 18 4.12 -12.44 9.93
N PRO A 19 3.65 -12.68 11.17
CA PRO A 19 3.96 -13.92 11.87
C PRO A 19 3.42 -15.13 11.09
N ALA A 20 4.14 -16.25 11.11
CA ALA A 20 3.79 -17.45 10.35
C ALA A 20 2.35 -17.95 10.63
N ALA A 21 1.91 -17.87 11.90
CA ALA A 21 0.55 -18.24 12.28
C ALA A 21 -0.52 -17.35 11.62
N LEU A 22 -0.26 -16.05 11.47
CA LEU A 22 -1.16 -15.13 10.80
C LEU A 22 -1.05 -15.26 9.27
N SER A 23 0.15 -15.47 8.73
CA SER A 23 0.34 -15.78 7.30
C SER A 23 -0.42 -17.04 6.90
N ALA A 24 -0.44 -18.08 7.75
CA ALA A 24 -1.22 -19.30 7.50
C ALA A 24 -2.74 -19.06 7.46
N LEU A 25 -3.26 -18.05 8.17
CA LEU A 25 -4.68 -17.67 8.08
C LEU A 25 -5.00 -16.86 6.82
N VAL A 26 -4.05 -16.02 6.39
CA VAL A 26 -4.19 -15.15 5.20
C VAL A 26 -3.95 -15.93 3.90
N SER A 27 -3.09 -16.95 3.96
CA SER A 27 -2.74 -17.78 2.81
C SER A 27 -3.59 -19.04 2.78
N ARG A 28 -4.30 -19.26 1.67
CA ARG A 28 -4.84 -20.60 1.40
C ARG A 28 -3.68 -21.60 1.25
N PRO A 29 -3.82 -22.81 1.81
CA PRO A 29 -2.90 -23.91 1.54
C PRO A 29 -2.72 -24.10 0.03
N PRO A 30 -1.49 -24.35 -0.44
CA PRO A 30 -1.25 -24.57 -1.87
C PRO A 30 -2.11 -25.74 -2.34
N ALA A 31 -2.75 -25.62 -3.51
CA ALA A 31 -3.77 -26.57 -4.02
C ALA A 31 -3.36 -28.06 -4.00
N GLY A 32 -2.06 -28.37 -3.92
CA GLY A 32 -1.56 -29.74 -3.76
C GLY A 32 -1.75 -30.34 -2.37
N ARG A 33 -1.88 -29.54 -1.31
CA ARG A 33 -2.34 -30.00 0.00
C ARG A 33 -3.82 -29.69 0.09
N ARG A 34 -4.66 -30.70 -0.13
CA ARG A 34 -6.08 -30.70 0.29
C ARG A 34 -6.13 -30.64 1.80
N GLU A 35 -5.76 -29.50 2.38
CA GLU A 35 -6.30 -29.16 3.68
C GLU A 35 -7.81 -29.03 3.51
N ASP A 36 -8.49 -29.60 4.48
CA ASP A 36 -9.94 -29.63 4.51
C ASP A 36 -10.45 -28.19 4.66
N PRO A 37 -11.20 -27.64 3.68
CA PRO A 37 -11.74 -26.28 3.78
C PRO A 37 -12.56 -26.09 5.06
N ASP A 38 -13.13 -27.16 5.62
CA ASP A 38 -13.86 -27.13 6.88
C ASP A 38 -12.93 -26.85 8.07
N LYS A 39 -11.67 -27.34 8.04
CA LYS A 39 -10.67 -27.03 9.08
C LYS A 39 -10.28 -25.55 9.03
N GLN A 40 -10.04 -25.01 7.85
CA GLN A 40 -9.73 -23.58 7.70
C GLN A 40 -10.90 -22.72 8.19
N ARG A 41 -12.14 -23.08 7.80
CA ARG A 41 -13.35 -22.39 8.27
C ARG A 41 -13.51 -22.48 9.80
N ALA A 42 -13.27 -23.64 10.40
CA ALA A 42 -13.33 -23.82 11.85
C ALA A 42 -12.26 -22.97 12.57
N GLN A 43 -11.05 -22.90 12.01
CA GLN A 43 -9.98 -22.06 12.55
C GLN A 43 -10.35 -20.57 12.48
N LEU A 44 -10.85 -20.09 11.34
CA LEU A 44 -11.33 -18.71 11.18
C LEU A 44 -12.48 -18.39 12.15
N SER A 45 -13.44 -19.32 12.32
CA SER A 45 -14.52 -19.17 13.30
C SER A 45 -13.99 -19.11 14.74
N SER A 46 -13.00 -19.93 15.08
CA SER A 46 -12.38 -19.92 16.41
C SER A 46 -11.73 -18.57 16.72
N HIS A 47 -11.03 -17.98 15.75
CA HIS A 47 -10.46 -16.64 15.89
C HIS A 47 -11.52 -15.55 15.97
N ALA A 48 -12.61 -15.67 15.21
CA ALA A 48 -13.75 -14.76 15.31
C ALA A 48 -14.35 -14.75 16.72
N ASP A 49 -14.60 -15.92 17.31
CA ASP A 49 -15.14 -16.05 18.66
C ASP A 49 -14.14 -15.60 19.73
N ALA A 50 -12.85 -15.85 19.54
CA ALA A 50 -11.80 -15.38 20.44
C ALA A 50 -11.70 -13.84 20.43
N PHE A 51 -11.73 -13.23 19.25
CA PHE A 51 -11.69 -11.77 19.11
C PHE A 51 -12.96 -11.10 19.66
N ALA A 52 -14.14 -11.64 19.35
CA ALA A 52 -15.40 -11.15 19.91
C ALA A 52 -15.39 -11.14 21.46
N ARG A 53 -14.81 -12.18 22.08
CA ARG A 53 -14.62 -12.25 23.53
C ARG A 53 -13.59 -11.26 24.06
N SER A 54 -12.52 -10.98 23.31
CA SER A 54 -11.49 -10.02 23.76
C SER A 54 -11.97 -8.58 23.74
N LEU A 55 -12.91 -8.20 22.86
CA LEU A 55 -13.47 -6.84 22.79
C LEU A 55 -14.05 -6.34 24.13
N GLY A 56 -14.47 -7.24 25.02
CA GLY A 56 -15.05 -6.89 26.32
C GLY A 56 -14.08 -6.91 27.51
N LYS A 57 -12.85 -7.43 27.38
CA LYS A 57 -12.00 -7.75 28.55
C LYS A 57 -11.35 -6.55 29.23
N GLU A 58 -11.07 -5.49 28.49
CA GLU A 58 -10.34 -4.32 29.02
C GLU A 58 -11.07 -2.99 28.78
N ARG A 59 -12.29 -3.06 28.26
CA ARG A 59 -12.99 -1.85 27.86
C ARG A 59 -13.61 -1.18 29.09
N PRO A 60 -13.32 0.10 29.35
CA PRO A 60 -14.02 0.84 30.39
C PRO A 60 -15.53 0.76 30.19
N ARG A 61 -16.28 0.64 31.29
CA ARG A 61 -17.75 0.44 31.24
C ARG A 61 -18.46 1.52 30.41
N TYR A 62 -18.02 2.78 30.52
CA TYR A 62 -18.61 3.89 29.78
C TYR A 62 -18.46 3.74 28.26
N GLU A 63 -17.32 3.27 27.75
CA GLU A 63 -17.14 3.07 26.31
C GLU A 63 -18.00 1.92 25.78
N LYS A 64 -18.24 0.90 26.61
CA LYS A 64 -19.13 -0.22 26.27
C LYS A 64 -20.58 0.24 26.21
N GLU A 65 -21.01 1.08 27.15
CA GLU A 65 -22.36 1.65 27.17
C GLU A 65 -22.57 2.59 25.99
N GLU A 66 -21.62 3.49 25.72
CA GLU A 66 -21.63 4.40 24.58
C GLU A 66 -21.64 3.64 23.24
N GLU A 67 -20.82 2.60 23.09
CA GLU A 67 -20.86 1.75 21.90
C GLU A 67 -22.20 1.05 21.74
N ARG A 68 -22.74 0.49 22.82
CA ARG A 68 -24.05 -0.17 22.79
C ARG A 68 -25.17 0.81 22.42
N GLU A 69 -25.10 2.05 22.89
CA GLU A 69 -26.07 3.09 22.54
C GLU A 69 -25.96 3.50 21.07
N LYS A 70 -24.73 3.75 20.60
CA LYS A 70 -24.45 4.24 19.24
C LYS A 70 -24.60 3.18 18.16
N LEU A 71 -24.08 1.98 18.40
CA LEU A 71 -23.99 0.88 17.42
C LEU A 71 -24.98 -0.25 17.68
N GLY A 72 -25.53 -0.34 18.90
CA GLY A 72 -26.30 -1.50 19.35
C GLY A 72 -25.42 -2.65 19.83
N GLY A 73 -26.01 -3.83 20.00
CA GLY A 73 -25.26 -5.04 20.34
C GLY A 73 -24.37 -5.53 19.17
N LEU A 74 -23.23 -6.13 19.49
CA LEU A 74 -22.45 -6.89 18.52
C LEU A 74 -23.24 -8.17 18.18
N ARG A 75 -23.72 -8.29 16.93
CA ARG A 75 -24.50 -9.44 16.47
C ARG A 75 -23.60 -10.58 16.00
N GLN A 76 -22.52 -10.25 15.30
CA GLN A 76 -21.66 -11.23 14.67
C GLN A 76 -20.23 -10.72 14.53
N CYS A 77 -19.26 -11.60 14.74
CA CYS A 77 -17.88 -11.42 14.30
C CYS A 77 -17.58 -12.50 13.26
N THR A 78 -17.05 -12.13 12.10
CA THR A 78 -16.69 -13.08 11.04
C THR A 78 -15.28 -12.83 10.55
N TRP A 79 -14.60 -13.92 10.22
CA TRP A 79 -13.28 -13.91 9.60
C TRP A 79 -13.39 -14.69 8.28
N THR A 80 -13.01 -14.06 7.17
CA THR A 80 -13.12 -14.64 5.82
C THR A 80 -11.81 -14.47 5.07
N SER A 81 -11.27 -15.57 4.54
CA SER A 81 -10.11 -15.50 3.64
C SER A 81 -10.51 -14.79 2.36
N LEU A 82 -9.73 -13.79 1.95
CA LEU A 82 -9.87 -13.09 0.68
C LEU A 82 -8.91 -13.75 -0.32
N ASP A 83 -9.37 -14.84 -0.92
CA ASP A 83 -8.63 -15.43 -2.02
C ASP A 83 -8.83 -14.61 -3.29
N ASN A 84 -7.76 -14.49 -4.07
CA ASN A 84 -7.86 -13.96 -5.42
C ASN A 84 -8.71 -14.92 -6.25
N VAL A 85 -9.98 -14.54 -6.45
CA VAL A 85 -10.84 -15.03 -7.53
C VAL A 85 -10.28 -14.50 -8.87
N VAL A 86 -8.99 -14.73 -9.13
CA VAL A 86 -8.36 -14.48 -10.43
C VAL A 86 -8.41 -15.82 -11.15
N GLY A 87 -9.55 -16.06 -11.78
CA GLY A 87 -9.66 -16.82 -13.02
C GLY A 87 -9.24 -18.29 -12.99
N ARG A 88 -9.72 -19.11 -12.05
CA ARG A 88 -9.50 -20.57 -12.13
C ARG A 88 -10.69 -21.46 -11.83
N GLU A 89 -11.92 -20.94 -11.90
CA GLU A 89 -13.12 -21.76 -11.65
C GLU A 89 -13.69 -22.47 -12.91
N GLU A 90 -13.02 -22.47 -14.06
CA GLU A 90 -13.55 -23.21 -15.23
C GLU A 90 -13.09 -24.67 -15.38
N ASP A 91 -12.08 -25.16 -14.65
CA ASP A 91 -11.57 -26.54 -14.90
C ASP A 91 -12.07 -27.63 -13.94
N ASP A 92 -12.86 -27.30 -12.91
CA ASP A 92 -13.45 -28.34 -12.02
C ASP A 92 -14.89 -28.74 -12.40
N GLN A 93 -15.45 -28.19 -13.48
CA GLN A 93 -16.66 -28.75 -14.10
C GLN A 93 -16.27 -29.77 -15.20
N ARG A 94 -16.34 -31.05 -14.82
CA ARG A 94 -16.24 -32.30 -15.61
C ARG A 94 -14.84 -32.90 -15.81
N PRO A 95 -14.53 -33.92 -15.00
CA PRO A 95 -14.10 -35.20 -15.51
C PRO A 95 -15.33 -36.13 -15.54
N GLU A 96 -16.32 -35.84 -16.40
CA GLU A 96 -17.18 -36.93 -16.89
C GLU A 96 -16.28 -37.83 -17.73
N LEU A 97 -15.82 -38.88 -17.09
CA LEU A 97 -15.09 -40.01 -17.63
C LEU A 97 -15.81 -40.51 -18.89
N TRP A 98 -15.33 -40.10 -20.06
CA TRP A 98 -15.51 -40.87 -21.28
C TRP A 98 -14.30 -41.81 -21.41
N PRO A 99 -14.39 -43.09 -20.99
CA PRO A 99 -13.35 -44.06 -21.24
C PRO A 99 -13.39 -44.42 -22.74
N GLY A 100 -12.57 -43.75 -23.56
CA GLY A 100 -12.69 -43.91 -25.00
C GLY A 100 -11.44 -43.58 -25.80
N LYS A 101 -10.63 -44.62 -26.04
CA LYS A 101 -9.65 -44.75 -27.14
C LYS A 101 -8.44 -43.80 -27.13
N ARG A 102 -7.33 -44.37 -26.62
CA ARG A 102 -5.93 -43.98 -26.86
C ARG A 102 -5.67 -43.70 -28.35
N LYS A 103 -5.61 -42.43 -28.77
CA LYS A 103 -4.98 -42.04 -30.04
C LYS A 103 -3.68 -41.32 -29.75
N ARG A 104 -2.58 -42.03 -29.99
CA ARG A 104 -1.18 -41.60 -29.84
C ARG A 104 -0.89 -40.49 -30.86
N ARG A 105 -1.20 -39.23 -30.53
CA ARG A 105 -0.91 -38.08 -31.39
C ARG A 105 0.56 -37.67 -31.24
N LYS A 106 1.24 -37.63 -32.39
CA LYS A 106 2.64 -37.32 -32.60
C LYS A 106 2.88 -35.83 -32.31
N ILE A 107 3.84 -35.58 -31.44
CA ILE A 107 4.30 -34.27 -30.95
C ILE A 107 4.87 -33.46 -32.12
N SER A 108 4.17 -32.41 -32.56
CA SER A 108 4.76 -31.32 -33.33
C SER A 108 5.28 -30.28 -32.33
N ARG A 109 6.60 -30.29 -32.11
CA ARG A 109 7.35 -29.19 -31.51
C ARG A 109 7.41 -28.07 -32.55
N ASN A 110 6.72 -26.96 -32.32
CA ASN A 110 6.94 -25.63 -32.87
C ASN A 110 5.79 -24.78 -32.31
N GLY A 111 5.99 -24.28 -31.09
CA GLY A 111 5.01 -23.46 -30.39
C GLY A 111 5.78 -22.45 -29.58
N ASP A 112 5.94 -21.29 -30.20
CA ASP A 112 6.27 -19.98 -29.65
C ASP A 112 6.42 -19.95 -28.13
N ASP A 113 7.66 -19.66 -27.66
CA ASP A 113 7.98 -19.24 -26.29
C ASP A 113 7.20 -17.94 -26.03
N SER A 114 5.93 -18.09 -25.69
CA SER A 114 5.09 -16.99 -25.24
C SER A 114 5.64 -16.64 -23.87
N ASP A 115 6.55 -15.65 -23.82
CA ASP A 115 7.20 -15.13 -22.62
C ASP A 115 6.20 -15.14 -21.45
N ASP A 116 6.33 -16.19 -20.62
CA ASP A 116 5.38 -16.55 -19.57
C ASP A 116 5.19 -15.32 -18.69
N GLU A 117 4.06 -14.64 -18.89
CA GLU A 117 3.73 -13.36 -18.26
C GLU A 117 4.14 -13.38 -16.80
N ASP A 118 5.13 -12.52 -16.50
CA ASP A 118 5.68 -12.22 -15.19
C ASP A 118 4.77 -12.67 -14.06
N GLY A 119 5.14 -13.78 -13.41
CA GLY A 119 4.36 -14.48 -12.39
C GLY A 119 3.52 -13.51 -11.57
N ARG A 120 2.25 -13.37 -12.00
CA ARG A 120 1.40 -12.25 -11.59
C ARG A 120 1.38 -12.19 -10.08
N GLN A 121 1.88 -11.10 -9.51
CA GLN A 121 1.92 -10.93 -8.06
C GLN A 121 0.49 -10.98 -7.53
N GLN A 122 0.17 -12.06 -6.82
CA GLN A 122 -1.15 -12.29 -6.28
C GLN A 122 -1.27 -11.63 -4.90
N LEU A 123 -2.24 -10.75 -4.74
CA LEU A 123 -2.59 -10.15 -3.45
C LEU A 123 -3.44 -11.13 -2.63
N ARG A 124 -2.99 -11.63 -1.49
CA ARG A 124 -3.83 -12.47 -0.61
C ARG A 124 -4.38 -11.60 0.50
N GLY A 125 -5.51 -11.96 1.08
CA GLY A 125 -6.02 -11.20 2.21
C GLY A 125 -6.89 -11.98 3.17
N LEU A 126 -7.23 -11.31 4.26
CA LEU A 126 -8.11 -11.78 5.32
C LEU A 126 -9.01 -10.61 5.71
N ALA A 127 -10.31 -10.78 5.58
CA ALA A 127 -11.30 -9.82 6.04
C ALA A 127 -11.85 -10.25 7.41
N VAL A 128 -11.97 -9.28 8.31
CA VAL A 128 -12.60 -9.43 9.62
C VAL A 128 -13.72 -8.41 9.69
N SER A 129 -14.95 -8.87 9.92
CA SER A 129 -16.12 -8.00 10.05
C SER A 129 -16.71 -8.10 11.45
N LEU A 130 -17.01 -6.95 12.05
CA LEU A 130 -17.80 -6.81 13.27
C LEU A 130 -19.14 -6.20 12.89
N ILE A 131 -20.18 -7.03 12.89
CA ILE A 131 -21.54 -6.63 12.50
C ILE A 131 -22.30 -6.28 13.78
N TYR A 132 -22.53 -4.99 13.97
CA TYR A 132 -23.39 -4.46 15.02
C TYR A 132 -24.82 -4.30 14.49
N GLU A 133 -25.77 -3.93 15.36
CA GLU A 133 -27.16 -3.72 14.94
C GLU A 133 -27.32 -2.52 14.00
N LYS A 134 -26.55 -1.45 14.21
CA LYS A 134 -26.67 -0.18 13.48
C LYS A 134 -25.54 0.08 12.48
N ASP A 135 -24.43 -0.65 12.58
CA ASP A 135 -23.24 -0.40 11.76
C ASP A 135 -22.41 -1.67 11.58
N THR A 136 -21.44 -1.65 10.67
CA THR A 136 -20.48 -2.74 10.45
C THR A 136 -19.07 -2.19 10.38
N PHE A 137 -18.19 -2.67 11.26
CA PHE A 137 -16.77 -2.38 11.18
C PHE A 137 -16.06 -3.47 10.40
N GLN A 138 -15.06 -3.08 9.60
CA GLN A 138 -14.29 -4.01 8.80
C GLN A 138 -12.80 -3.75 8.93
N PHE A 139 -12.05 -4.85 9.01
CA PHE A 139 -10.60 -4.88 8.95
C PHE A 139 -10.19 -5.81 7.82
N MET A 140 -9.22 -5.41 7.00
CA MET A 140 -8.69 -6.25 5.93
C MET A 140 -7.18 -6.26 6.00
N ILE A 141 -6.62 -7.44 6.19
CA ILE A 141 -5.18 -7.66 6.10
C ILE A 141 -4.88 -8.12 4.69
N TYR A 142 -4.01 -7.42 3.97
CA TYR A 142 -3.51 -7.84 2.66
C TYR A 142 -2.02 -8.10 2.72
N THR A 143 -1.59 -9.19 2.10
CA THR A 143 -0.18 -9.57 1.93
C THR A 143 0.10 -9.90 0.47
N GLN A 144 1.37 -9.87 0.10
CA GLN A 144 1.82 -10.35 -1.20
C GLN A 144 2.05 -11.86 -1.12
N SER A 145 1.48 -12.62 -2.05
CA SER A 145 1.82 -14.03 -2.21
C SER A 145 3.34 -14.16 -2.40
N PRO A 146 4.01 -15.07 -1.68
CA PRO A 146 5.42 -15.33 -1.92
C PRO A 146 5.56 -15.68 -3.39
N ARG A 147 6.56 -15.07 -4.04
CA ARG A 147 6.88 -15.44 -5.42
C ARG A 147 7.31 -16.88 -5.33
N CYS A 148 6.47 -17.80 -5.80
CA CYS A 148 6.88 -19.16 -6.08
C CYS A 148 7.98 -19.03 -7.14
N SER A 149 9.22 -18.86 -6.68
CA SER A 149 10.41 -19.07 -7.46
C SER A 149 10.45 -20.57 -7.72
N LEU A 150 9.53 -21.03 -8.58
CA LEU A 150 9.64 -22.28 -9.29
C LEU A 150 10.84 -22.09 -10.22
N SER A 151 12.02 -22.04 -9.61
CA SER A 151 13.31 -22.13 -10.23
C SER A 151 13.20 -23.33 -11.15
N LYS A 152 13.17 -23.03 -12.45
CA LYS A 152 12.99 -23.96 -13.55
C LYS A 152 13.79 -25.20 -13.24
N ARG A 153 13.11 -26.24 -12.74
CA ARG A 153 13.52 -27.65 -12.67
C ARG A 153 15.04 -27.80 -12.75
N ARG A 154 15.78 -27.38 -11.71
CA ARG A 154 17.21 -27.73 -11.62
C ARG A 154 17.25 -29.22 -11.31
N ARG A 155 17.19 -30.01 -12.39
CA ARG A 155 17.28 -31.46 -12.40
C ARG A 155 18.60 -31.82 -11.72
N ILE A 156 18.50 -32.71 -10.73
CA ILE A 156 19.55 -33.65 -10.30
C ILE A 156 20.63 -33.05 -9.40
N ALA A 157 20.46 -33.19 -8.08
CA ALA A 157 21.33 -33.99 -7.21
C ALA A 157 20.77 -33.91 -5.78
N ALA A 158 20.64 -35.07 -5.13
CA ALA A 158 20.11 -35.21 -3.78
C ALA A 158 21.06 -34.57 -2.73
N SER A 159 21.03 -33.25 -2.61
CA SER A 159 21.65 -32.54 -1.49
C SER A 159 20.68 -32.60 -0.30
N LYS A 160 21.03 -33.40 0.71
CA LYS A 160 20.29 -33.62 1.97
C LYS A 160 20.31 -32.44 2.94
N HIS A 161 20.77 -31.26 2.54
CA HIS A 161 20.62 -30.08 3.38
C HIS A 161 19.19 -29.58 3.25
N GLN A 162 18.35 -29.88 4.25
CA GLN A 162 17.17 -29.08 4.53
C GLN A 162 17.65 -27.63 4.62
N PRO A 163 17.35 -26.75 3.66
CA PRO A 163 17.41 -25.35 3.97
C PRO A 163 16.39 -25.19 5.10
N THR A 164 16.86 -24.77 6.28
CA THR A 164 16.00 -24.08 7.22
C THR A 164 15.31 -23.01 6.39
N ALA A 165 14.05 -23.27 6.05
CA ALA A 165 13.22 -22.33 5.35
C ALA A 165 13.01 -21.20 6.35
N GLU A 166 13.98 -20.30 6.39
CA GLU A 166 13.78 -18.95 6.87
C GLU A 166 12.62 -18.45 6.03
N SER A 167 11.42 -18.58 6.61
CA SER A 167 10.18 -18.11 6.04
C SER A 167 10.46 -16.70 5.58
N GLU A 168 10.48 -16.47 4.27
CA GLU A 168 10.65 -15.13 3.71
C GLU A 168 9.70 -14.21 4.50
N GLU A 169 10.27 -13.15 5.07
CA GLU A 169 9.50 -12.27 5.94
C GLU A 169 8.45 -11.57 5.09
N GLU A 170 7.22 -12.08 5.15
CA GLU A 170 6.10 -11.48 4.43
C GLU A 170 5.72 -10.17 5.12
N SER A 171 5.61 -9.09 4.36
CA SER A 171 5.04 -7.84 4.86
C SER A 171 3.56 -7.77 4.49
N ALA A 172 2.77 -7.14 5.34
CA ALA A 172 1.35 -6.95 5.11
C ALA A 172 0.91 -5.51 5.42
N ILE A 173 -0.29 -5.18 4.95
CA ILE A 173 -0.99 -3.95 5.29
C ILE A 173 -2.32 -4.30 5.93
N LEU A 174 -2.74 -3.48 6.90
CA LEU A 174 -4.03 -3.56 7.56
C LEU A 174 -4.85 -2.33 7.18
N LEU A 175 -5.95 -2.57 6.47
CA LEU A 175 -6.94 -1.58 6.09
C LEU A 175 -8.08 -1.61 7.10
N SER A 176 -8.42 -0.48 7.71
CA SER A 176 -9.48 -0.37 8.72
C SER A 176 -10.58 0.62 8.34
N LYS A 177 -11.82 0.12 8.37
CA LYS A 177 -13.08 0.87 8.33
C LYS A 177 -13.78 0.66 9.68
N SER A 178 -13.23 1.25 10.74
CA SER A 178 -13.72 1.08 12.11
C SER A 178 -13.56 2.36 12.93
N SER A 179 -14.15 2.38 14.12
CA SER A 179 -13.81 3.38 15.12
C SER A 179 -12.35 3.23 15.61
N PRO A 180 -11.73 4.29 16.15
CA PRO A 180 -10.39 4.21 16.74
C PRO A 180 -10.29 3.17 17.88
N THR A 181 -11.34 3.03 18.68
CA THR A 181 -11.38 2.06 19.79
C THR A 181 -11.43 0.64 19.27
N ALA A 182 -12.24 0.35 18.25
CA ALA A 182 -12.29 -0.98 17.63
C ALA A 182 -10.95 -1.33 16.96
N LEU A 183 -10.32 -0.35 16.30
CA LEU A 183 -8.99 -0.52 15.71
C LEU A 183 -7.94 -0.85 16.78
N LYS A 184 -7.89 -0.11 17.88
CA LYS A 184 -6.98 -0.35 19.01
C LYS A 184 -7.16 -1.76 19.59
N SER A 185 -8.40 -2.20 19.78
CA SER A 185 -8.71 -3.54 20.26
C SER A 185 -8.28 -4.62 19.27
N PHE A 186 -8.48 -4.40 17.98
CA PHE A 186 -8.06 -5.34 16.94
C PHE A 186 -6.54 -5.45 16.85
N THR A 187 -5.82 -4.32 16.83
CA THR A 187 -4.35 -4.33 16.81
C THR A 187 -3.79 -5.01 18.05
N LYS A 188 -4.38 -4.77 19.23
CA LYS A 188 -3.98 -5.46 20.46
C LYS A 188 -4.22 -6.97 20.36
N TYR A 189 -5.38 -7.40 19.87
CA TYR A 189 -5.65 -8.82 19.65
C TYR A 189 -4.61 -9.47 18.72
N LEU A 190 -4.20 -8.77 17.66
CA LEU A 190 -3.17 -9.26 16.75
C LEU A 190 -1.80 -9.39 17.44
N GLN A 191 -1.42 -8.40 18.25
CA GLN A 191 -0.18 -8.41 19.03
C GLN A 191 -0.16 -9.57 20.02
N ASP A 192 -1.24 -9.74 20.80
CA ASP A 192 -1.33 -10.74 21.85
C ASP A 192 -1.44 -12.17 21.31
N THR A 193 -2.21 -12.37 20.22
CA THR A 193 -2.54 -13.72 19.70
C THR A 193 -1.51 -14.22 18.71
N PHE A 194 -0.97 -13.36 17.85
CA PHE A 194 -0.07 -13.75 16.77
C PHE A 194 1.37 -13.28 16.98
N SER A 195 1.65 -12.58 18.08
CA SER A 195 2.97 -12.01 18.35
C SER A 195 3.42 -11.02 17.26
N VAL A 196 2.48 -10.24 16.71
CA VAL A 196 2.81 -9.14 15.79
C VAL A 196 3.58 -8.08 16.58
N THR A 197 4.86 -7.90 16.27
CA THR A 197 5.75 -7.02 17.07
C THR A 197 5.42 -5.54 16.87
N THR A 198 5.18 -5.13 15.63
CA THR A 198 4.99 -3.73 15.27
C THR A 198 3.84 -3.57 14.27
N ILE A 199 2.99 -2.59 14.57
CA ILE A 199 1.94 -2.10 13.66
C ILE A 199 2.01 -0.58 13.72
N TYR A 200 2.24 0.09 12.60
CA TYR A 200 2.37 1.55 12.56
C TYR A 200 1.56 2.17 11.42
N PRO A 201 1.17 3.45 11.52
CA PRO A 201 0.43 4.14 10.46
C PRO A 201 1.20 4.21 9.14
N PHE A 202 0.51 4.00 8.02
CA PHE A 202 1.09 4.21 6.71
C PHE A 202 1.24 5.70 6.43
N GLU A 203 2.48 6.18 6.46
CA GLU A 203 2.85 7.56 6.17
C GLU A 203 3.69 7.61 4.88
N PRO A 204 3.06 7.66 3.69
CA PRO A 204 3.81 7.68 2.44
C PRO A 204 4.58 9.00 2.26
N SER A 205 5.79 8.89 1.75
CA SER A 205 6.55 10.07 1.30
C SER A 205 5.93 10.68 0.04
N SER A 206 6.25 11.94 -0.25
CA SER A 206 5.80 12.59 -1.48
C SER A 206 6.32 11.88 -2.74
N SER A 207 7.56 11.38 -2.73
CA SER A 207 8.11 10.58 -3.83
C SER A 207 7.36 9.28 -4.02
N GLN A 208 7.02 8.59 -2.92
CA GLN A 208 6.25 7.35 -3.01
C GLN A 208 4.85 7.59 -3.58
N MET A 209 4.15 8.64 -3.15
CA MET A 209 2.84 8.97 -3.70
C MET A 209 2.92 9.26 -5.21
N GLN A 210 3.96 9.96 -5.67
CA GLN A 210 4.20 10.22 -7.09
C GLN A 210 4.44 8.93 -7.89
N VAL A 211 5.39 8.10 -7.46
CA VAL A 211 5.70 6.80 -8.12
C VAL A 211 4.45 5.91 -8.17
N THR A 212 3.69 5.91 -7.08
CA THR A 212 2.46 5.13 -6.96
C THR A 212 1.38 5.62 -7.92
N LEU A 213 1.20 6.93 -8.07
CA LEU A 213 0.32 7.53 -9.08
C LEU A 213 0.74 7.13 -10.48
N GLU A 214 2.03 7.25 -10.82
CA GLU A 214 2.53 6.93 -12.16
C GLU A 214 2.32 5.46 -12.52
N ARG A 215 2.61 4.55 -11.57
CA ARG A 215 2.33 3.12 -11.73
C ARG A 215 0.84 2.85 -11.94
N TYR A 216 -0.02 3.55 -11.19
CA TYR A 216 -1.47 3.44 -11.33
C TYR A 216 -1.94 3.86 -12.72
N LEU A 217 -1.53 5.06 -13.16
CA LEU A 217 -1.90 5.63 -14.47
C LEU A 217 -1.40 4.74 -15.62
N ALA A 218 -0.16 4.25 -15.54
CA ALA A 218 0.40 3.31 -16.52
C ALA A 218 -0.36 1.98 -16.56
N THR A 219 -0.81 1.47 -15.41
CA THR A 219 -1.61 0.22 -15.35
C THR A 219 -2.96 0.38 -16.02
N ILE A 220 -3.64 1.51 -15.79
CA ILE A 220 -4.89 1.84 -16.48
C ILE A 220 -4.64 1.99 -17.97
N HIS A 221 -3.63 2.77 -18.37
CA HIS A 221 -3.29 2.98 -19.78
C HIS A 221 -3.03 1.66 -20.49
N LYS A 222 -2.11 0.82 -19.98
CA LYS A 222 -1.78 -0.49 -20.55
C LYS A 222 -3.00 -1.39 -20.71
N SER A 223 -3.92 -1.34 -19.75
CA SER A 223 -5.15 -2.15 -19.80
C SER A 223 -6.16 -1.62 -20.83
N LEU A 224 -6.09 -0.34 -21.19
CA LEU A 224 -6.94 0.31 -22.20
C LEU A 224 -6.27 0.39 -23.58
N SER A 225 -4.98 0.05 -23.72
CA SER A 225 -4.23 0.15 -24.98
C SER A 225 -4.78 -0.73 -26.11
N SER A 226 -5.64 -1.71 -25.81
CA SER A 226 -6.37 -2.49 -26.82
C SER A 226 -7.50 -1.70 -27.49
N ALA A 227 -7.94 -0.58 -26.91
CA ALA A 227 -9.00 0.26 -27.46
C ALA A 227 -8.50 1.18 -28.56
N ARG A 228 -9.42 1.72 -29.39
CA ARG A 228 -9.08 2.74 -30.39
C ARG A 228 -8.55 4.01 -29.68
N PRO A 229 -7.67 4.81 -30.32
CA PRO A 229 -7.07 5.98 -29.65
C PRO A 229 -8.06 7.01 -29.10
N GLN A 230 -9.17 7.26 -29.81
CA GLN A 230 -10.23 8.17 -29.35
C GLN A 230 -10.98 7.61 -28.14
N SER A 231 -11.40 6.34 -28.20
CA SER A 231 -12.04 5.66 -27.07
C SER A 231 -11.10 5.55 -25.87
N LEU A 232 -9.78 5.41 -26.08
CA LEU A 232 -8.81 5.38 -25.00
C LEU A 232 -8.82 6.69 -24.23
N HIS A 233 -8.81 7.83 -24.92
CA HIS A 233 -8.83 9.15 -24.27
C HIS A 233 -10.11 9.34 -23.45
N ASP A 234 -11.26 8.99 -24.01
CA ASP A 234 -12.56 9.15 -23.34
C ASP A 234 -12.71 8.21 -22.14
N SER A 235 -12.35 6.93 -22.29
CA SER A 235 -12.36 5.96 -21.20
C SER A 235 -11.38 6.35 -20.09
N PHE A 236 -10.14 6.74 -20.44
CA PHE A 236 -9.13 7.16 -19.47
C PHE A 236 -9.59 8.42 -18.70
N SER A 237 -10.15 9.40 -19.40
CA SER A 237 -10.70 10.61 -18.79
C SER A 237 -11.94 10.31 -17.94
N SER A 238 -12.80 9.37 -18.34
CA SER A 238 -13.99 8.96 -17.58
C SER A 238 -13.61 8.29 -16.26
N ILE A 239 -12.59 7.43 -16.29
CA ILE A 239 -12.10 6.69 -15.11
C ILE A 239 -11.39 7.62 -14.12
N LEU A 240 -10.48 8.46 -14.61
CA LEU A 240 -9.56 9.23 -13.75
C LEU A 240 -10.02 10.66 -13.49
N GLY A 241 -10.81 11.25 -14.39
CA GLY A 241 -11.28 12.63 -14.31
C GLY A 241 -10.12 13.63 -14.25
N LYS A 242 -9.88 14.19 -13.07
CA LYS A 242 -8.78 15.11 -12.79
C LYS A 242 -7.82 14.50 -11.79
N ILE A 243 -6.54 14.75 -11.97
CA ILE A 243 -5.47 14.43 -11.02
C ILE A 243 -5.26 15.67 -10.15
N GLU A 244 -5.53 15.54 -8.86
CA GLU A 244 -5.41 16.62 -7.89
C GLU A 244 -4.28 16.34 -6.90
N PHE A 245 -3.37 17.29 -6.76
CA PHE A 245 -2.33 17.30 -5.73
C PHE A 245 -2.67 18.31 -4.66
N THR A 246 -2.59 17.91 -3.40
CA THR A 246 -2.52 18.84 -2.27
C THR A 246 -1.08 18.92 -1.80
N VAL A 247 -0.51 20.11 -1.83
CA VAL A 247 0.84 20.39 -1.38
C VAL A 247 0.75 21.19 -0.08
N SER A 248 1.23 20.63 1.02
CA SER A 248 1.30 21.30 2.31
C SER A 248 2.65 21.97 2.54
N PHE A 249 2.62 22.98 3.40
CA PHE A 249 3.77 23.77 3.79
C PHE A 249 4.13 23.51 5.25
N SER A 250 5.42 23.29 5.55
CA SER A 250 5.86 23.14 6.95
C SER A 250 5.70 24.42 7.77
N HIS A 251 5.93 25.57 7.14
CA HIS A 251 5.66 26.89 7.69
C HIS A 251 4.70 27.60 6.74
N PRO A 252 3.65 28.28 7.23
CA PRO A 252 2.72 28.99 6.36
C PRO A 252 3.48 30.05 5.54
N VAL A 253 3.38 30.00 4.21
CA VAL A 253 4.00 31.01 3.29
C VAL A 253 3.45 32.41 3.61
N ALA A 254 2.17 32.43 3.97
CA ALA A 254 1.39 33.60 4.30
C ALA A 254 0.40 33.22 5.42
N THR A 255 -0.10 34.21 6.16
CA THR A 255 -1.07 34.00 7.25
C THR A 255 -2.28 33.21 6.73
N GLY A 256 -2.40 31.95 7.18
CA GLY A 256 -3.49 31.05 6.80
C GLY A 256 -3.23 30.16 5.58
N LEU A 257 -2.21 30.41 4.75
CA LEU A 257 -1.90 29.55 3.60
C LEU A 257 -1.10 28.31 4.05
N ARG A 258 -1.82 27.21 4.35
CA ARG A 258 -1.24 25.94 4.79
C ARG A 258 -1.03 24.92 3.67
N SER A 259 -1.79 25.04 2.58
CA SER A 259 -1.69 24.15 1.43
C SER A 259 -2.12 24.81 0.12
N ILE A 260 -1.61 24.29 -0.99
CA ILE A 260 -2.07 24.59 -2.35
C ILE A 260 -2.70 23.34 -2.95
N HIS A 261 -3.78 23.53 -3.72
CA HIS A 261 -4.40 22.48 -4.51
C HIS A 261 -4.07 22.71 -5.99
N VAL A 262 -3.53 21.69 -6.65
CA VAL A 262 -3.19 21.70 -8.08
C VAL A 262 -4.05 20.65 -8.77
N ALA A 263 -4.91 21.07 -9.68
CA ALA A 263 -5.77 20.17 -10.46
C ALA A 263 -5.30 20.10 -11.91
N ILE A 264 -5.10 18.89 -12.40
CA ILE A 264 -4.55 18.60 -13.73
C ILE A 264 -5.52 17.66 -14.46
N PRO A 265 -5.90 17.94 -15.72
CA PRO A 265 -6.68 17.00 -16.52
C PRO A 265 -5.94 15.67 -16.68
N ALA A 266 -6.62 14.53 -16.53
CA ALA A 266 -6.00 13.22 -16.74
C ALA A 266 -5.37 13.09 -18.16
N THR A 267 -5.92 13.81 -19.13
CA THR A 267 -5.43 13.89 -20.51
C THR A 267 -4.00 14.42 -20.63
N ALA A 268 -3.53 15.22 -19.66
CA ALA A 268 -2.14 15.67 -19.62
C ALA A 268 -1.15 14.50 -19.45
N PHE A 269 -1.55 13.45 -18.71
CA PHE A 269 -0.75 12.23 -18.60
C PHE A 269 -0.63 11.52 -19.95
N LEU A 270 -1.73 11.37 -20.69
CA LEU A 270 -1.70 10.71 -22.02
C LEU A 270 -0.80 11.46 -23.01
N THR A 271 -0.89 12.79 -23.04
CA THR A 271 -0.03 13.62 -23.90
C THR A 271 1.45 13.45 -23.56
N TRP A 272 1.79 13.40 -22.27
CA TRP A 272 3.16 13.13 -21.83
C TRP A 272 3.58 11.69 -22.19
N TYR A 273 2.76 10.70 -21.87
CA TYR A 273 3.06 9.28 -22.04
C TYR A 273 3.32 8.94 -23.52
N ASN A 274 2.47 9.43 -24.44
CA ASN A 274 2.64 9.23 -25.88
C ASN A 274 3.93 9.89 -26.42
N SER A 275 4.33 11.04 -25.85
CA SER A 275 5.59 11.71 -26.21
C SER A 275 6.81 10.90 -25.76
N VAL A 276 6.71 10.21 -24.63
CA VAL A 276 7.76 9.31 -24.14
C VAL A 276 7.85 8.04 -24.99
N GLU A 277 6.72 7.40 -25.31
CA GLU A 277 6.72 6.18 -26.15
C GLU A 277 7.18 6.45 -27.59
N THR A 278 6.78 7.56 -28.21
CA THR A 278 7.22 7.88 -29.59
C THR A 278 8.70 8.25 -29.71
N SER A 279 9.37 8.56 -28.60
CA SER A 279 10.79 8.91 -28.56
C SER A 279 11.74 7.70 -28.47
N GLU A 280 11.25 6.48 -28.73
CA GLU A 280 11.98 5.19 -28.63
C GLU A 280 13.35 5.13 -29.34
N GLY A 281 13.66 6.04 -30.28
CA GLY A 281 14.96 6.13 -30.94
C GLY A 281 16.09 6.85 -30.17
N GLY A 282 15.81 7.44 -29.01
CA GLY A 282 16.77 8.28 -28.28
C GLY A 282 17.42 7.58 -27.07
N ASN A 283 18.58 6.97 -27.26
CA ASN A 283 19.39 6.41 -26.18
C ASN A 283 19.50 7.38 -24.97
N GLN A 284 18.92 6.98 -23.83
CA GLN A 284 19.26 7.44 -22.48
C GLN A 284 19.01 8.91 -22.11
N ARG A 285 18.11 9.66 -22.75
CA ARG A 285 17.57 10.84 -22.04
C ARG A 285 16.72 10.32 -20.88
N GLY A 286 17.35 10.27 -19.70
CA GLY A 286 16.81 9.71 -18.45
C GLY A 286 15.32 9.96 -18.36
N GLN A 287 14.55 8.88 -18.24
CA GLN A 287 13.10 8.89 -18.26
C GLN A 287 12.61 9.90 -17.23
N ARG A 288 12.28 11.10 -17.70
CA ARG A 288 11.67 12.12 -16.84
C ARG A 288 10.33 11.57 -16.42
N THR A 289 10.13 11.43 -15.12
CA THR A 289 8.85 11.00 -14.57
C THR A 289 7.75 11.98 -14.99
N PHE A 290 6.49 11.53 -14.96
CA PHE A 290 5.35 12.41 -15.24
C PHE A 290 5.36 13.61 -14.29
N SER A 291 5.67 13.33 -13.01
CA SER A 291 5.75 14.34 -11.95
C SER A 291 6.81 15.40 -12.24
N GLU A 292 7.99 15.02 -12.74
CA GLU A 292 9.04 15.96 -13.17
C GLU A 292 8.61 16.83 -14.35
N SER A 293 8.00 16.20 -15.36
CA SER A 293 7.48 16.92 -16.53
C SER A 293 6.41 17.94 -16.12
N LEU A 294 5.51 17.54 -15.22
CA LEU A 294 4.47 18.37 -14.66
C LEU A 294 5.04 19.53 -13.83
N ALA A 295 6.01 19.29 -12.97
CA ALA A 295 6.62 20.36 -12.17
C ALA A 295 7.40 21.34 -13.04
N GLY A 296 8.10 20.86 -14.07
CA GLY A 296 8.75 21.71 -15.06
C GLY A 296 7.73 22.59 -15.79
N TRP A 297 6.60 22.02 -16.19
CA TRP A 297 5.51 22.76 -16.84
C TRP A 297 4.88 23.81 -15.90
N ILE A 298 4.56 23.44 -14.66
CA ILE A 298 3.99 24.37 -13.67
C ILE A 298 4.98 25.50 -13.40
N LYS A 299 6.25 25.19 -13.17
CA LYS A 299 7.30 26.20 -12.96
C LYS A 299 7.40 27.13 -14.16
N ALA A 300 7.36 26.61 -15.38
CA ALA A 300 7.41 27.43 -16.58
C ALA A 300 6.18 28.35 -16.76
N LYS A 301 5.00 27.94 -16.28
CA LYS A 301 3.75 28.70 -16.44
C LYS A 301 3.43 29.64 -15.29
N SER A 302 3.79 29.30 -14.06
CA SER A 302 3.42 30.05 -12.85
C SER A 302 4.61 30.51 -12.02
N GLY A 303 5.83 30.04 -12.31
CA GLY A 303 6.99 30.23 -11.45
C GLY A 303 7.01 29.35 -10.19
N LEU A 304 5.94 28.60 -9.91
CA LEU A 304 5.86 27.72 -8.74
C LEU A 304 6.70 26.46 -8.93
N CYS A 305 7.62 26.20 -8.00
CA CYS A 305 8.39 24.96 -7.95
C CYS A 305 7.65 23.93 -7.09
N LEU A 306 7.08 22.89 -7.71
CA LEU A 306 6.52 21.78 -6.94
C LEU A 306 7.64 20.92 -6.33
N PRO A 307 7.42 20.33 -5.14
CA PRO A 307 8.35 19.39 -4.53
C PRO A 307 8.30 18.04 -5.26
N VAL A 308 8.93 17.99 -6.43
CA VAL A 308 9.24 16.73 -7.09
C VAL A 308 10.55 16.24 -6.49
N LEU A 309 10.43 15.29 -5.57
CA LEU A 309 11.57 14.72 -4.90
C LEU A 309 12.11 13.58 -5.76
N HIS A 310 13.34 13.71 -6.23
CA HIS A 310 14.06 12.53 -6.69
C HIS A 310 14.31 11.63 -5.48
N GLU A 311 14.16 10.32 -5.66
CA GLU A 311 14.43 9.34 -4.60
C GLU A 311 15.85 9.48 -4.03
N LYS A 312 16.80 10.00 -4.83
CA LYS A 312 18.16 10.35 -4.42
C LYS A 312 18.25 11.58 -3.51
N ASP A 313 17.43 12.60 -3.72
CA ASP A 313 17.50 13.86 -2.96
C ASP A 313 16.97 13.70 -1.53
N GLY A 314 16.04 12.75 -1.33
CA GLY A 314 15.52 12.43 -0.01
C GLY A 314 16.59 11.97 0.99
N MET A 315 17.64 11.29 0.53
CA MET A 315 18.74 10.85 1.41
C MET A 315 19.62 12.03 1.85
N ILE A 316 19.89 12.98 0.96
CA ILE A 316 20.75 14.13 1.27
C ILE A 316 20.08 15.04 2.30
N ALA A 317 18.77 15.26 2.17
CA ALA A 317 18.02 16.08 3.12
C ALA A 317 17.96 15.46 4.53
N GLN A 318 17.90 14.13 4.64
CA GLN A 318 17.93 13.45 5.94
C GLN A 318 19.31 13.46 6.59
N LEU A 319 20.38 13.24 5.82
CA LEU A 319 21.77 13.33 6.30
C LEU A 319 22.11 14.73 6.83
N ALA A 320 21.62 15.77 6.15
CA ALA A 320 21.83 17.15 6.59
C ALA A 320 21.16 17.49 7.94
N GLN A 321 20.08 16.78 8.32
CA GLN A 321 19.41 16.99 9.59
C GLN A 321 20.06 16.24 10.76
N GLN A 322 20.75 15.12 10.51
CA GLN A 322 21.41 14.34 11.57
C GLN A 322 22.76 14.93 11.99
N HIS A 323 23.50 15.57 11.08
CA HIS A 323 24.74 16.27 11.42
C HIS A 323 24.47 17.68 11.96
N LYS A 324 23.76 17.80 13.08
CA LYS A 324 23.84 19.02 13.90
C LYS A 324 25.09 18.87 14.77
N PRO A 325 26.21 19.55 14.46
CA PRO A 325 27.46 19.37 15.19
C PRO A 325 27.24 19.67 16.67
N GLY A 326 27.50 18.67 17.50
CA GLY A 326 27.53 18.81 18.95
C GLY A 326 28.49 19.92 19.33
N ASN A 327 27.93 21.00 19.86
CA ASN A 327 28.69 22.15 20.31
C ASN A 327 29.48 21.71 21.56
N GLY A 328 30.80 21.58 21.37
CA GLY A 328 31.71 21.05 22.38
C GLY A 328 31.73 21.88 23.66
N ASP A 329 31.76 21.13 24.77
CA ASP A 329 32.41 21.39 26.04
C ASP A 329 32.95 22.81 26.24
N LYS A 330 32.08 23.70 26.74
CA LYS A 330 32.55 24.91 27.41
C LYS A 330 32.59 24.67 28.91
N ALA A 331 33.74 24.17 29.36
CA ALA A 331 34.13 24.17 30.76
C ALA A 331 34.31 25.62 31.26
N THR A 332 33.41 26.08 32.10
CA THR A 332 33.55 27.27 32.96
C THR A 332 32.80 26.93 34.24
N GLY A 333 33.40 26.65 35.40
CA GLY A 333 34.56 27.31 35.98
C GLY A 333 34.07 28.40 36.94
N GLY A 334 33.83 28.01 38.19
CA GLY A 334 33.81 28.80 39.44
C GLY A 334 33.26 30.23 39.43
N GLY A 335 32.22 30.48 40.22
CA GLY A 335 31.78 31.84 40.52
C GLY A 335 30.66 31.86 41.56
N ASP A 336 31.04 31.62 42.81
CA ASP A 336 30.25 31.92 44.01
C ASP A 336 29.96 33.43 44.02
N ASN A 337 28.72 33.86 43.80
CA ASN A 337 28.30 35.20 44.19
C ASN A 337 26.80 35.31 44.43
N ARG A 338 26.52 35.91 45.58
CA ARG A 338 25.26 36.05 46.28
C ARG A 338 24.34 37.08 45.62
N ASP A 339 23.06 36.79 45.73
CA ASP A 339 21.95 37.72 45.98
C ASP A 339 21.93 39.04 45.18
N ASP A 340 21.31 39.02 44.00
CA ASP A 340 20.54 40.19 43.55
C ASP A 340 19.33 39.76 42.68
N PRO A 341 18.10 39.75 43.24
CA PRO A 341 16.88 39.49 42.51
C PRO A 341 16.29 40.80 41.97
N SER A 342 16.82 41.31 40.85
CA SER A 342 16.07 42.30 40.07
C SER A 342 16.47 42.32 38.58
N ASN A 343 15.61 41.68 37.78
CA ASN A 343 15.05 42.27 36.56
C ASN A 343 16.02 42.92 35.56
N SER A 344 16.50 42.17 34.59
CA SER A 344 16.66 42.66 33.22
C SER A 344 16.74 41.50 32.23
N SER A 345 15.64 41.37 31.49
CA SER A 345 15.57 40.82 30.15
C SER A 345 16.71 41.32 29.27
N GLU A 346 17.48 40.45 28.62
CA GLU A 346 18.04 40.74 27.30
C GLU A 346 18.69 39.51 26.63
N THR A 347 17.95 38.97 25.66
CA THR A 347 18.45 38.65 24.32
C THR A 347 19.61 37.66 24.17
N SER A 348 19.34 36.38 24.42
CA SER A 348 20.01 35.31 23.69
C SER A 348 19.51 35.30 22.24
N LYS A 349 20.25 35.98 21.35
CA LYS A 349 20.08 35.91 19.88
C LYS A 349 20.38 34.49 19.41
N ALA A 350 19.39 33.60 19.47
CA ALA A 350 19.41 32.35 18.74
C ALA A 350 19.42 32.68 17.26
N GLN A 351 20.52 32.34 16.60
CA GLN A 351 20.75 32.55 15.18
C GLN A 351 19.82 31.59 14.41
N ASP A 352 18.60 32.05 14.15
CA ASP A 352 17.60 31.37 13.32
C ASP A 352 18.16 31.19 11.91
N SER A 353 18.87 30.10 11.66
CA SER A 353 19.07 29.61 10.29
C SER A 353 17.67 29.49 9.69
N PRO A 354 17.35 30.20 8.59
CA PRO A 354 16.01 30.26 8.05
C PRO A 354 15.56 28.83 7.78
N ALA A 355 14.62 28.34 8.58
CA ALA A 355 14.13 26.97 8.49
C ALA A 355 13.64 26.76 7.06
N SER A 356 14.43 26.04 6.25
CA SER A 356 14.16 25.92 4.81
C SER A 356 12.73 25.43 4.66
N MET A 357 11.89 26.24 4.03
CA MET A 357 10.48 25.95 3.91
C MET A 357 10.32 24.64 3.12
N THR A 358 9.84 23.58 3.77
CA THR A 358 9.66 22.28 3.10
C THR A 358 8.24 22.20 2.57
N MET A 359 8.12 22.10 1.26
CA MET A 359 6.86 21.75 0.58
C MET A 359 6.78 20.23 0.51
N LYS A 360 5.62 19.67 0.85
CA LYS A 360 5.37 18.23 0.77
C LYS A 360 4.05 17.98 0.07
N ILE A 361 4.02 17.03 -0.86
CA ILE A 361 2.75 16.50 -1.33
C ILE A 361 2.14 15.74 -0.15
N SER A 362 0.94 16.13 0.28
CA SER A 362 0.23 15.53 1.40
C SER A 362 -0.93 14.65 0.95
N ARG A 363 -1.45 14.87 -0.26
CA ARG A 363 -2.54 14.08 -0.84
C ARG A 363 -2.48 14.08 -2.36
N ILE A 364 -2.80 12.94 -2.95
CA ILE A 364 -3.11 12.77 -4.38
C ILE A 364 -4.52 12.21 -4.50
N SER A 365 -5.34 12.82 -5.36
CA SER A 365 -6.74 12.44 -5.59
C SER A 365 -7.01 12.33 -7.08
N THR A 366 -7.76 11.31 -7.47
CA THR A 366 -8.35 11.12 -8.79
C THR A 366 -9.82 10.75 -8.63
N GLU A 367 -10.57 10.60 -9.73
CA GLU A 367 -11.92 10.03 -9.67
C GLU A 367 -11.93 8.54 -9.33
N ALA A 368 -10.79 7.84 -9.41
CA ALA A 368 -10.69 6.42 -9.08
C ALA A 368 -10.23 6.15 -7.64
N TYR A 369 -9.35 6.99 -7.09
CA TYR A 369 -8.86 6.81 -5.73
C TYR A 369 -8.31 8.10 -5.11
N THR A 370 -8.06 8.08 -3.82
CA THR A 370 -7.36 9.12 -3.07
C THR A 370 -6.37 8.47 -2.12
N ILE A 371 -5.12 8.92 -2.15
CA ILE A 371 -4.06 8.55 -1.19
C ILE A 371 -3.60 9.80 -0.47
N SER A 372 -3.44 9.71 0.85
CA SER A 372 -3.10 10.84 1.72
C SER A 372 -2.12 10.41 2.78
N ALA A 373 -1.16 11.29 3.09
CA ALA A 373 -0.16 11.05 4.12
C ALA A 373 -0.77 10.90 5.52
N ALA A 374 -1.92 11.55 5.78
CA ALA A 374 -2.56 11.56 7.11
C ALA A 374 -3.89 10.80 7.16
N SER A 375 -4.66 10.80 6.07
CA SER A 375 -6.02 10.26 6.08
C SER A 375 -6.15 8.85 5.50
N GLY A 376 -5.07 8.26 4.99
CA GLY A 376 -5.08 6.90 4.44
C GLY A 376 -5.51 6.83 2.97
N LEU A 377 -6.26 5.77 2.63
CA LEU A 377 -6.58 5.38 1.25
C LEU A 377 -8.09 5.29 1.05
N LYS A 378 -8.61 5.85 -0.04
CA LYS A 378 -10.01 5.74 -0.45
C LYS A 378 -10.08 5.31 -1.91
N PHE A 379 -10.73 4.20 -2.19
CA PHE A 379 -11.12 3.83 -3.54
C PHE A 379 -12.52 4.39 -3.84
N LYS A 380 -12.82 4.73 -5.09
CA LYS A 380 -14.12 5.29 -5.51
C LYS A 380 -14.80 4.33 -6.48
N SER A 381 -16.04 3.92 -6.18
CA SER A 381 -16.78 2.95 -7.01
C SER A 381 -17.12 3.52 -8.38
N ARG A 382 -17.31 4.84 -8.49
CA ARG A 382 -17.61 5.54 -9.75
C ARG A 382 -16.68 5.14 -10.89
N ALA A 383 -15.39 5.01 -10.63
CA ALA A 383 -14.41 4.64 -11.65
C ALA A 383 -14.56 3.19 -12.13
N LEU A 384 -15.08 2.29 -11.29
CA LEU A 384 -15.38 0.91 -11.70
C LEU A 384 -16.47 0.89 -12.78
N HIS A 385 -17.55 1.63 -12.54
CA HIS A 385 -18.69 1.71 -13.45
C HIS A 385 -18.39 2.50 -14.73
N ALA A 386 -17.33 3.31 -14.74
CA ALA A 386 -16.90 4.03 -15.93
C ALA A 386 -16.29 3.10 -17.01
N VAL A 387 -15.86 1.89 -16.62
CA VAL A 387 -15.28 0.88 -17.54
C VAL A 387 -16.36 -0.03 -18.13
N GLU A 388 -17.45 -0.24 -17.39
CA GLU A 388 -18.64 -1.00 -17.82
C GLU A 388 -19.35 -0.20 -18.92
N GLY A 389 -18.82 -0.26 -20.15
CA GLY A 389 -19.54 0.18 -21.33
C GLY A 389 -20.85 -0.62 -21.49
N PRO A 390 -21.79 -0.19 -22.35
CA PRO A 390 -22.97 -0.99 -22.65
C PRO A 390 -22.48 -2.37 -23.08
N SER A 391 -22.73 -3.37 -22.23
CA SER A 391 -22.27 -4.73 -22.46
C SER A 391 -22.94 -5.22 -23.74
N ASP A 392 -22.20 -5.22 -24.85
CA ASP A 392 -22.62 -5.97 -26.01
C ASP A 392 -22.75 -7.42 -25.52
N ASP A 393 -23.97 -7.96 -25.62
CA ASP A 393 -24.51 -9.19 -25.00
C ASP A 393 -23.78 -10.50 -25.40
N THR A 394 -22.56 -10.39 -25.90
CA THR A 394 -21.66 -11.51 -26.17
C THR A 394 -21.20 -12.12 -24.85
N GLY A 395 -21.88 -13.21 -24.46
CA GLY A 395 -21.84 -13.88 -23.16
C GLY A 395 -20.51 -14.47 -22.67
N THR A 396 -19.38 -13.79 -22.85
CA THR A 396 -18.13 -14.01 -22.12
C THR A 396 -18.15 -13.28 -20.78
N ALA A 397 -19.13 -13.62 -19.93
CA ALA A 397 -19.39 -12.95 -18.65
C ALA A 397 -18.38 -13.30 -17.53
N ALA A 398 -17.44 -14.24 -17.76
CA ALA A 398 -16.62 -14.80 -16.68
C ALA A 398 -15.42 -13.92 -16.28
N ASP A 399 -14.81 -13.19 -17.23
CA ASP A 399 -13.58 -12.40 -16.98
C ASP A 399 -13.83 -10.92 -16.65
N ASP A 400 -15.08 -10.47 -16.73
CA ASP A 400 -15.46 -9.06 -16.51
C ASP A 400 -15.20 -8.57 -15.06
N ARG A 401 -14.98 -9.52 -14.13
CA ARG A 401 -14.72 -9.22 -12.72
C ARG A 401 -13.39 -8.53 -12.44
N ASP A 402 -12.39 -8.62 -13.33
CA ASP A 402 -11.09 -7.94 -13.16
C ASP A 402 -10.94 -6.77 -14.15
N ASN A 403 -11.86 -5.81 -14.06
CA ASN A 403 -11.74 -4.56 -14.81
C ASN A 403 -10.40 -3.85 -14.54
N CYS A 404 -9.98 -2.98 -15.47
CA CYS A 404 -8.68 -2.31 -15.39
C CYS A 404 -8.47 -1.52 -14.09
N VAL A 405 -9.55 -0.97 -13.51
CA VAL A 405 -9.52 -0.21 -12.25
C VAL A 405 -9.24 -1.12 -11.06
N ARG A 406 -9.88 -2.29 -10.95
CA ARG A 406 -9.59 -3.28 -9.91
C ARG A 406 -8.15 -3.76 -10.00
N ARG A 407 -7.64 -3.97 -11.22
CA ARG A 407 -6.24 -4.33 -11.47
C ARG A 407 -5.28 -3.24 -10.99
N ALA A 408 -5.53 -1.98 -11.35
CA ALA A 408 -4.74 -0.84 -10.89
C ALA A 408 -4.82 -0.65 -9.37
N ASN A 409 -6.00 -0.82 -8.77
CA ASN A 409 -6.19 -0.79 -7.32
C ASN A 409 -5.41 -1.91 -6.63
N ARG A 410 -5.35 -3.11 -7.20
CA ARG A 410 -4.49 -4.20 -6.67
C ARG A 410 -3.03 -3.82 -6.76
N GLY A 411 -2.58 -3.27 -7.89
CA GLY A 411 -1.22 -2.77 -8.07
C GLY A 411 -0.84 -1.70 -7.04
N LEU A 412 -1.79 -0.82 -6.70
CA LEU A 412 -1.65 0.16 -5.64
C LEU A 412 -1.43 -0.49 -4.27
N LEU A 413 -2.27 -1.46 -3.88
CA LEU A 413 -2.10 -2.17 -2.60
C LEU A 413 -0.76 -2.91 -2.52
N LEU A 414 -0.34 -3.56 -3.61
CA LEU A 414 0.96 -4.22 -3.68
C LEU A 414 2.13 -3.24 -3.53
N ALA A 415 2.02 -2.04 -4.11
CA ALA A 415 3.04 -0.99 -3.95
C ALA A 415 3.15 -0.51 -2.49
N ILE A 416 2.03 -0.45 -1.76
CA ILE A 416 2.02 -0.10 -0.33
C ILE A 416 2.68 -1.22 0.50
N ILE A 417 2.38 -2.49 0.21
CA ILE A 417 3.03 -3.63 0.87
C ILE A 417 4.55 -3.62 0.63
N GLU A 418 4.97 -3.39 -0.62
CA GLU A 418 6.38 -3.28 -0.98
C GLU A 418 7.07 -2.15 -0.20
N TYR A 419 6.39 -1.03 0.00
CA TYR A 419 6.91 0.06 0.83
C TYR A 419 7.04 -0.33 2.30
N THR A 420 6.03 -0.99 2.88
CA THR A 420 6.09 -1.46 4.27
C THR A 420 7.33 -2.32 4.50
N ARG A 421 7.63 -3.20 3.55
CA ARG A 421 8.84 -4.03 3.55
C ARG A 421 10.12 -3.17 3.53
N ARG A 422 10.26 -2.30 2.53
CA ARG A 422 11.46 -1.45 2.35
C ARG A 422 11.70 -0.51 3.53
N SER A 423 10.64 0.04 4.12
CA SER A 423 10.73 0.95 5.26
C SER A 423 11.24 0.25 6.50
N HIS A 424 10.84 -1.01 6.70
CA HIS A 424 11.36 -1.84 7.77
C HIS A 424 12.83 -2.21 7.56
N ASP A 425 13.21 -2.60 6.34
CA ASP A 425 14.61 -2.90 6.01
C ASP A 425 15.53 -1.71 6.32
N LYS A 426 15.07 -0.48 6.00
CA LYS A 426 15.80 0.76 6.34
C LYS A 426 15.93 0.97 7.85
N GLN A 427 14.85 0.76 8.61
CA GLN A 427 14.89 0.90 10.07
C GLN A 427 15.85 -0.09 10.73
N GLN A 428 15.92 -1.33 10.21
CA GLN A 428 16.88 -2.33 10.70
C GLN A 428 18.33 -1.95 10.37
N SER A 429 18.61 -1.47 9.16
CA SER A 429 19.97 -1.06 8.78
C SER A 429 20.51 0.10 9.62
N HIS A 430 19.65 1.06 10.01
CA HIS A 430 20.05 2.15 10.88
C HIS A 430 20.35 1.70 12.32
N ALA A 431 19.72 0.62 12.79
CA ALA A 431 19.99 0.10 14.13
C ALA A 431 21.33 -0.65 14.22
N THR A 432 21.79 -1.28 13.14
CA THR A 432 23.06 -2.03 13.11
C THR A 432 24.28 -1.12 12.99
N ASP A 433 24.21 -0.06 12.18
CA ASP A 433 25.35 0.85 11.96
C ASP A 433 25.70 1.68 13.20
N GLY A 434 24.75 1.88 14.11
CA GLY A 434 24.96 2.60 15.36
C GLY A 434 25.78 1.84 16.41
N MET A 435 25.95 0.51 16.29
CA MET A 435 26.60 -0.31 17.33
C MET A 435 28.08 -0.60 17.07
N THR A 436 28.61 -0.42 15.86
CA THR A 436 29.96 -0.89 15.51
C THR A 436 31.09 0.12 15.72
N LEU A 437 30.84 1.28 16.35
CA LEU A 437 31.85 2.35 16.51
C LEU A 437 32.29 2.65 17.95
N GLY A 438 31.87 1.86 18.93
CA GLY A 438 32.39 1.92 20.30
C GLY A 438 33.09 0.62 20.67
N ASP A 439 34.26 0.71 21.29
CA ASP A 439 35.03 -0.40 21.88
C ASP A 439 35.90 -1.24 20.93
N VAL A 440 36.85 -0.56 20.28
CA VAL A 440 38.21 -1.11 20.15
C VAL A 440 39.15 -0.13 20.86
N THR A 441 39.47 -0.42 22.12
CA THR A 441 40.59 0.19 22.86
C THR A 441 41.54 -0.89 23.34
#